data_AF-A0A529CGW1-F1
#
_entry.id   AF-A0A529CGW1-F1
#
_cell.length_a   1.000
_cell.length_b   1.000
_cell.length_c   1.000
_cell.angle_alpha   90.00
_cell.angle_beta   90.00
_cell.angle_gamma   90.00
#
_symmetry.space_group_name_H-M   'P 1'
#
loop_
_entity.id
_entity.type
_entity.pdbx_description
1 polymer ?
#
loop_
_entity_poly.entity_id
_entity_poly.type
_entity_poly.pdbx_seq_one_letter_code
_entity_poly.pdbx_strand_id
1 'polypeptide(L)' 'SCTALRSAAAVVGMEEAIGRPVVTSNQATAWNCLRLCGDEMSRPEFGRLMTLPLN' A
#
# COMPACT_ATOMS: atom_id res chain seq x y z
N SER A 1 4.37 8.39 10.07
CA SER A 1 4.35 9.75 9.50
C SER A 1 2.92 10.26 9.46
N CYS A 2 2.62 11.39 10.10
CA CYS A 2 1.29 12.04 10.10
C CYS A 2 0.98 12.75 8.76
N THR A 3 1.41 12.15 7.65
CA THR A 3 1.43 12.66 6.27
C THR A 3 1.17 11.51 5.28
N ALA A 4 0.20 10.65 5.62
CA ALA A 4 -0.01 9.32 5.03
C ALA A 4 -0.10 9.30 3.49
N LEU A 5 -0.59 10.37 2.87
CA LEU A 5 -0.74 10.44 1.42
C LEU A 5 0.61 10.57 0.68
N ARG A 6 1.58 11.30 1.26
CA ARG A 6 2.88 11.54 0.61
C ARG A 6 3.80 10.33 0.75
N SER A 7 3.67 9.57 1.84
CA SER A 7 4.38 8.29 2.00
C SER A 7 3.87 7.22 1.06
N ALA A 8 2.56 7.16 0.77
CA ALA A 8 1.99 6.16 -0.14
C ALA A 8 2.54 6.33 -1.58
N ALA A 9 2.67 7.57 -2.06
CA ALA A 9 3.27 7.85 -3.37
C ALA A 9 4.77 7.50 -3.43
N ALA A 10 5.49 7.56 -2.30
CA ALA A 10 6.91 7.20 -2.26
C ALA A 10 7.14 5.67 -2.28
N VAL A 11 6.13 4.86 -1.92
CA VAL A 11 6.28 3.40 -1.87
C VAL A 11 6.68 2.82 -3.22
N VAL A 12 6.01 3.24 -4.31
CA VAL A 12 6.28 2.72 -5.66
C VAL A 12 7.72 3.00 -6.08
N GLY A 13 8.20 4.24 -5.93
CA GLY A 13 9.57 4.60 -6.27
C GLY A 13 10.62 3.87 -5.41
N MET A 14 10.30 3.59 -4.14
CA MET A 14 11.17 2.77 -3.30
C MET A 14 11.19 1.30 -3.76
N GLU A 15 10.04 0.72 -4.09
CA GLU A 15 9.95 -0.65 -4.63
C GLU A 15 10.75 -0.80 -5.93
N GLU A 16 10.67 0.18 -6.82
CA GLU A 16 11.46 0.24 -8.06
C GLU A 16 12.96 0.34 -7.77
N ALA A 17 13.37 1.21 -6.84
CA ALA A 17 14.78 1.42 -6.52
C ALA A 17 15.45 0.20 -5.86
N ILE A 18 14.71 -0.55 -5.03
CA ILE A 18 15.26 -1.68 -4.28
C ILE A 18 14.92 -3.05 -4.90
N GLY A 19 13.99 -3.10 -5.85
CA GLY A 19 13.50 -4.33 -6.49
C GLY A 19 12.75 -5.27 -5.55
N ARG A 20 12.21 -4.75 -4.43
CA ARG A 20 11.54 -5.54 -3.38
C ARG A 20 10.27 -4.84 -2.91
N PRO A 21 9.23 -5.59 -2.49
CA PRO A 21 8.03 -4.99 -1.93
C PRO A 21 8.35 -4.17 -0.68
N VAL A 22 7.71 -3.00 -0.56
CA VAL A 22 7.84 -2.11 0.59
C VAL A 22 6.49 -2.01 1.27
N VAL A 23 6.50 -2.18 2.59
CA VAL A 23 5.30 -2.04 3.43
C VAL A 23 5.57 -0.99 4.50
N THR A 24 4.67 -0.01 4.59
CA THR A 24 4.65 0.95 5.70
C THR A 24 3.47 0.69 6.63
N SER A 25 3.54 1.15 7.88
CA SER A 25 2.43 1.01 8.84
C SER A 25 1.13 1.62 8.29
N ASN A 26 1.21 2.84 7.74
CA ASN A 26 0.04 3.53 7.18
C ASN A 26 -0.57 2.78 5.98
N GLN A 27 0.28 2.26 5.08
CA GLN A 27 -0.17 1.50 3.91
C GLN A 27 -0.83 0.19 4.33
N ALA A 28 -0.25 -0.52 5.31
CA ALA A 28 -0.83 -1.75 5.84
C ALA A 28 -2.17 -1.50 6.54
N THR A 29 -2.29 -0.42 7.31
CA THR A 29 -3.57 -0.04 7.92
C THR A 29 -4.62 0.31 6.87
N ALA A 30 -4.27 1.12 5.87
CA ALA A 30 -5.20 1.48 4.80
C ALA A 30 -5.66 0.25 4.00
N TRP A 31 -4.71 -0.60 3.61
CA TRP A 31 -5.00 -1.87 2.94
C TRP A 31 -5.97 -2.73 3.75
N ASN A 32 -5.66 -2.98 5.02
CA ASN A 32 -6.49 -3.83 5.88
C ASN A 32 -7.90 -3.24 6.09
N CYS A 33 -8.02 -1.92 6.32
CA CYS A 33 -9.31 -1.26 6.46
C CYS A 33 -10.17 -1.40 5.19
N LEU A 34 -9.59 -1.20 4.01
CA LEU A 34 -10.32 -1.34 2.74
C LEU A 34 -10.85 -2.77 2.55
N ARG A 35 -10.01 -3.77 2.81
CA ARG A 35 -10.40 -5.18 2.69
C ARG A 35 -11.48 -5.58 3.68
N LEU A 36 -11.38 -5.10 4.93
CA LEU A 36 -12.44 -5.32 5.92
C LEU A 36 -13.76 -4.63 5.55
N CYS A 37 -13.72 -3.54 4.79
CA CYS A 37 -14.91 -2.90 4.23
C CYS A 37 -15.45 -3.57 2.95
N GLY A 38 -14.82 -4.65 2.48
CA GLY A 38 -15.17 -5.33 1.23
C GLY A 38 -14.69 -4.60 -0.04
N ASP A 39 -13.85 -3.57 0.08
CA ASP A 39 -13.17 -2.97 -1.08
C ASP A 39 -11.96 -3.84 -1.46
N GLU A 40 -12.17 -4.70 -2.45
CA GLU A 40 -11.12 -5.56 -3.02
C GLU A 40 -10.40 -4.93 -4.22
N MET A 41 -10.67 -3.67 -4.54
CA MET A 41 -10.09 -2.99 -5.69
C MET A 41 -8.57 -2.94 -5.59
N SER A 42 -7.91 -3.42 -6.64
CA SER A 42 -6.45 -3.34 -6.77
C SER A 42 -6.03 -1.90 -7.09
N ARG A 43 -5.09 -1.36 -6.31
CA ARG A 43 -4.56 0.00 -6.48
C ARG A 43 -3.03 0.00 -6.57
N PRO A 44 -2.45 -0.42 -7.71
CA PRO A 44 -0.99 -0.55 -7.87
C PRO A 44 -0.24 0.78 -7.70
N GLU A 45 -0.91 1.92 -7.89
CA GLU A 45 -0.36 3.26 -7.66
C GLU A 45 0.05 3.54 -6.20
N PHE A 46 -0.34 2.66 -5.26
CA PHE A 46 0.00 2.73 -3.85
C PHE A 46 0.90 1.57 -3.39
N GLY A 47 1.60 0.92 -4.33
CA GLY A 47 2.55 -0.17 -4.08
C GLY A 47 1.92 -1.56 -4.05
N ARG A 48 2.78 -2.58 -4.07
CA ARG A 48 2.36 -3.98 -4.28
C ARG A 48 1.38 -4.52 -3.25
N LEU A 49 1.44 -4.07 -1.99
CA LEU A 49 0.50 -4.52 -0.96
C LEU A 49 -0.96 -4.25 -1.34
N MET A 50 -1.22 -3.12 -1.99
CA MET A 50 -2.58 -2.67 -2.33
C MET A 50 -3.23 -3.48 -3.47
N THR A 51 -2.49 -4.42 -4.08
CA THR A 51 -3.01 -5.35 -5.09
C THR A 51 -3.35 -6.72 -4.51
N LEU A 52 -3.09 -6.98 -3.23
CA LEU A 52 -3.21 -8.31 -2.61
C LEU A 52 -4.53 -8.49 -1.84
N PRO A 53 -5.17 -9.67 -1.89
CA PRO A 53 -6.35 -9.99 -1.09
C PRO A 53 -6.04 -10.14 0.40
N LEU A 54 -7.04 -9.90 1.25
CA LEU A 54 -7.02 -10.26 2.67
C LEU A 54 -7.37 -11.75 2.77
N ASN A 55 -6.36 -12.59 2.96
CA ASN A 55 -6.54 -14.05 3.13
C ASN A 55 -6.95 -14.41 4.56
#